data_AF-A0A1H3EJU0-F1
#
_entry.id   AF-A0A1H3EJU0-F1
#
_cell.length_a   1.000
_cell.length_b   1.000
_cell.length_c   1.000
_cell.angle_alpha   90.00
_cell.angle_beta   90.00
_cell.angle_gamma   90.00
#
_symmetry.space_group_name_H-M   'P 1'
#
loop_
_entity.id
_entity.type
_entity.pdbx_description
1 polymer ?
#
loop_
_entity_poly.entity_id
_entity_poly.type
_entity_poly.pdbx_seq_one_letter_code
_entity_poly.pdbx_strand_id
1 'polypeptide(L)' 'MTSTDPVKASIVQCCHLMAHKGLIAGTEGNVSARARDGGVWMTPSNLNKGK' A
#
# COMPACT_ATOMS: atom_id res chain seq x y z
N MET A 1 17.52 -10.25 -9.33
CA MET A 1 16.87 -9.27 -10.23
C MET A 1 16.06 -8.31 -9.38
N THR A 2 16.45 -7.04 -9.28
CA THR A 2 15.62 -6.00 -8.67
C THR A 2 14.49 -5.68 -9.64
N SER A 3 13.34 -6.31 -9.44
CA SER A 3 12.13 -6.04 -10.22
C SER A 3 11.74 -4.56 -10.07
N THR A 4 11.64 -3.83 -11.17
CA THR A 4 11.08 -2.47 -11.25
C THR A 4 9.55 -2.52 -11.28
N ASP A 5 8.94 -3.36 -10.43
CA ASP A 5 7.49 -3.50 -10.38
C ASP A 5 6.89 -2.24 -9.73
N PRO A 6 6.04 -1.47 -10.45
CA PRO A 6 5.41 -0.27 -9.90
C PRO A 6 4.41 -0.58 -8.77
N VAL A 7 4.19 -1.86 -8.42
CA VAL A 7 3.28 -2.32 -7.36
C VAL A 7 3.44 -1.54 -6.04
N LYS A 8 4.66 -1.18 -5.65
CA LYS A 8 4.91 -0.41 -4.42
C LYS A 8 4.32 0.99 -4.51
N ALA A 9 4.48 1.67 -5.64
CA ALA A 9 3.91 2.98 -5.87
C ALA A 9 2.38 2.93 -5.88
N SER A 10 1.79 1.90 -6.48
CA SER A 10 0.34 1.68 -6.48
C SER A 10 -0.22 1.45 -5.07
N ILE A 11 0.49 0.68 -4.23
CA ILE A 11 0.11 0.47 -2.81
C ILE A 11 0.09 1.82 -2.08
N VAL A 12 1.16 2.62 -2.20
CA VAL A 12 1.25 3.94 -1.55
C VAL A 12 0.15 4.88 -2.04
N GLN A 13 -0.12 4.92 -3.35
CA GLN A 13 -1.19 5.74 -3.91
C GLN A 13 -2.57 5.34 -3.40
N CYS A 14 -2.84 4.03 -3.27
CA CYS A 14 -4.08 3.53 -2.69
C CYS A 14 -4.23 3.97 -1.23
N CYS A 15 -3.17 3.82 -0.43
CA CYS A 15 -3.12 4.29 0.96
C CYS A 15 -3.46 5.78 1.09
N HIS A 16 -2.83 6.64 0.27
CA HIS A 16 -3.13 8.07 0.26
C HIS A 16 -4.58 8.37 -0.17
N LEU A 17 -5.10 7.64 -1.16
CA LEU A 17 -6.48 7.82 -1.62
C LEU A 17 -7.49 7.46 -0.52
N MET A 18 -7.30 6.31 0.15
CA MET A 18 -8.18 5.89 1.24
C MET A 18 -8.16 6.89 2.40
N ALA A 19 -6.98 7.39 2.78
CA ALA A 19 -6.83 8.41 3.82
C ALA A 19 -7.51 9.73 3.41
N HIS A 20 -7.26 10.21 2.19
CA HIS A 20 -7.86 11.44 1.67
C HIS A 20 -9.40 11.35 1.56
N LYS A 21 -9.94 10.15 1.31
CA LYS A 21 -11.39 9.91 1.26
C LYS A 21 -12.02 9.68 2.63
N GLY A 22 -11.25 9.68 3.71
CA GLY A 22 -11.75 9.40 5.06
C GLY A 22 -12.22 7.96 5.26
N LEU A 23 -11.74 7.02 4.44
CA LEU A 23 -12.10 5.59 4.53
C LEU A 23 -11.30 4.86 5.61
N ILE A 24 -10.14 5.40 5.98
CA ILE A 24 -9.28 4.89 7.04
C ILE A 24 -8.75 6.06 7.87
N ALA A 25 -8.52 5.85 9.17
CA ALA A 25 -7.91 6.83 10.06
C ALA A 25 -6.55 6.35 10.58
N GLY A 26 -5.53 7.22 10.51
CA GLY A 26 -4.23 6.97 11.14
C GLY A 26 -3.56 5.66 10.71
N THR A 27 -3.43 4.72 11.65
CA THR A 27 -2.74 3.42 11.49
C THR A 27 -3.65 2.29 11.02
N GLU A 28 -4.95 2.56 10.85
CA GLU A 28 -5.95 1.57 10.46
C GLU A 28 -5.82 1.16 8.99
N GLY A 29 -6.33 -0.04 8.68
CA GLY A 29 -6.33 -0.61 7.35
C GLY A 29 -4.94 -1.08 6.88
N ASN A 30 -4.95 -1.97 5.90
CA ASN A 30 -3.76 -2.45 5.20
C ASN A 30 -4.09 -2.58 3.71
N VAL A 31 -3.08 -2.38 2.86
CA VAL A 31 -3.19 -2.60 1.42
C VAL A 31 -2.19 -3.68 1.03
N SER A 32 -2.64 -4.64 0.23
CA SER A 32 -1.77 -5.63 -0.39
C SER A 32 -2.01 -5.71 -1.88
N ALA A 33 -0.97 -6.10 -2.63
CA ALA A 33 -1.05 -6.30 -4.06
C ALA A 33 -0.14 -7.43 -4.50
N ARG A 34 -0.57 -8.14 -5.56
CA ARG A 34 0.21 -9.19 -6.20
C ARG A 34 1.18 -8.57 -7.22
N ALA A 35 2.47 -8.86 -7.07
CA ALA A 35 3.50 -8.50 -8.04
C ALA A 35 3.46 -9.45 -9.25
N ARG A 36 4.09 -9.03 -10.34
CA ARG A 36 4.14 -9.80 -11.61
C ARG A 36 4.86 -11.14 -11.47
N ASP A 37 5.80 -11.23 -10.54
CA ASP A 37 6.52 -12.47 -10.20
C ASP A 37 5.70 -13.42 -9.32
N GLY A 38 4.45 -13.07 -9.00
CA GLY A 38 3.56 -13.84 -8.15
C GLY A 38 3.73 -13.56 -6.65
N GLY A 39 4.72 -12.76 -6.25
CA GLY A 39 4.91 -12.31 -4.88
C GLY A 39 3.77 -11.42 -4.39
N VAL A 40 3.62 -11.30 -3.07
CA VAL A 40 2.63 -10.41 -2.45
C VAL A 40 3.36 -9.33 -1.69
N TRP A 41 3.06 -8.08 -2.02
CA TRP A 41 3.46 -6.92 -1.24
C TRP A 41 2.31 -6.50 -0.36
N MET A 42 2.62 -6.08 0.87
CA MET A 42 1.64 -5.56 1.82
C MET A 42 2.23 -4.41 2.61
N THR A 43 1.37 -3.48 3.03
CA THR A 43 1.77 -2.43 3.96
C THR A 43 2.17 -3.03 5.31
N PRO A 44 3.20 -2.49 5.98
CA PRO A 44 3.48 -2.85 7.36
C PRO A 44 2.33 -2.41 8.27
N SER A 45 2.00 -3.26 9.25
CA SER A 45 1.03 -2.93 10.30
C SER A 45 1.53 -1.77 11.17
N ASN A 46 0.60 -1.02 11.77
CA ASN A 46 0.86 0.09 12.69
C ASN A 46 1.65 1.31 12.17
N LEU A 47 1.93 1.41 10.87
CA LEU A 47 2.33 2.67 10.26
C LEU A 47 1.12 3.49 9.81
N ASN A 48 1.26 4.82 9.80
CA ASN A 48 0.26 5.73 9.24
C ASN A 48 0.27 5.62 7.71
N LYS A 49 -0.88 5.32 7.10
CA LYS A 49 -0.98 5.08 5.65
C LYS A 49 -1.15 6.36 4.83
N GLY A 50 -1.39 7.50 5.48
CA GLY A 50 -1.52 8.80 4.83
C GLY A 50 -0.24 9.64 4.84
N LYS A 51 0.89 9.12 5.33
CA LYS A 51 2.15 9.86 5.52
C LYS A 51 3.37 9.08 5.05
#